data_AF-A0A952EXU1-F1
#
_entry.id   AF-A0A952EXU1-F1
#
_cell.length_a   1.000
_cell.length_b   1.000
_cell.length_c   1.000
_cell.angle_alpha   90.00
_cell.angle_beta   90.00
_cell.angle_gamma   90.00
#
_symmetry.space_group_name_H-M   'P 1'
#
loop_
_entity.id
_entity.type
_entity.pdbx_description
1 polymer ?
#
loop_
_entity_poly.entity_id
_entity_poly.type
_entity_poly.pdbx_seq_one_letter_code
_entity_poly.pdbx_strand_id
1 'polypeptide(L)'
;TVIDAVGHGSDGEHVVGQRFPIDPPFGLVAMAWRDDAAVDRWLRGVTPRLTRADIDQYRQVLADVRARGYGAWRFDEAHASLHDRVAGILASLEPTAKVARQLTNLMTMVTLRSITRTLEKDLPATEFVVLPIFGRTGQPEYQIEIHIRRPDALTLDELNIALTNAQDELAPGASAH
;
A
#
# COMPACT_ATOMS: atom_id res chain seq x y z
N THR A 1 -2.67 11.49 -3.59
CA THR A 1 -2.84 11.59 -5.06
C THR A 1 -1.65 10.93 -5.70
N VAL A 2 -1.82 10.16 -6.75
CA VAL A 2 -0.71 9.64 -7.56
C VAL A 2 -0.15 10.83 -8.35
N ILE A 3 1.12 11.15 -8.14
CA ILE A 3 1.76 12.31 -8.77
C ILE A 3 2.66 11.90 -9.95
N ASP A 4 3.12 10.65 -9.97
CA ASP A 4 3.97 10.07 -11.01
C ASP A 4 3.79 8.55 -11.02
N ALA A 5 4.13 7.90 -12.14
CA ALA A 5 4.12 6.45 -12.32
C ALA A 5 5.17 6.03 -13.36
N VAL A 6 5.96 5.00 -13.03
CA VAL A 6 7.00 4.44 -13.92
C VAL A 6 6.97 2.92 -13.85
N GLY A 7 7.20 2.25 -14.98
CA GLY A 7 7.20 0.79 -15.07
C GLY A 7 6.35 0.26 -16.23
N HIS A 8 6.13 -1.06 -16.25
CA HIS A 8 5.18 -1.68 -17.16
C HIS A 8 3.87 -1.87 -16.40
N GLY A 9 2.79 -1.27 -16.89
CA GLY A 9 1.47 -1.42 -16.28
C GLY A 9 1.02 -2.86 -16.22
N SER A 10 0.79 -3.36 -15.01
CA SER A 10 -0.24 -4.38 -14.82
C SER A 10 -1.60 -3.72 -15.12
N ASP A 11 -2.53 -4.46 -15.72
CA ASP A 11 -3.81 -4.05 -16.35
C ASP A 11 -4.84 -3.25 -15.50
N GLY A 12 -4.41 -2.46 -14.51
CA GLY A 12 -5.20 -1.52 -13.70
C GLY A 12 -4.39 -0.30 -13.23
N GLU A 13 -3.33 0.06 -13.96
CA GLU A 13 -2.27 0.99 -13.60
C GLU A 13 -2.77 2.32 -13.01
N HIS A 14 -2.25 2.65 -11.82
CA HIS A 14 -2.50 3.88 -11.08
C HIS A 14 -2.35 5.11 -11.98
N VAL A 15 -3.47 5.77 -12.30
CA VAL A 15 -3.47 6.94 -13.20
C VAL A 15 -2.94 8.14 -12.44
N VAL A 16 -1.98 8.88 -13.01
CA VAL A 16 -1.55 10.17 -12.47
C VAL A 16 -2.77 11.07 -12.25
N GLY A 17 -2.88 11.63 -11.05
CA GLY A 17 -4.04 12.40 -10.59
C GLY A 17 -5.10 11.58 -9.84
N GLN A 18 -5.02 10.24 -9.80
CA GLN A 18 -5.92 9.41 -9.01
C GLN A 18 -5.75 9.71 -7.50
N ARG A 19 -6.88 9.78 -6.79
CA ARG A 19 -6.92 9.99 -5.34
C ARG A 19 -7.35 8.71 -4.64
N PHE A 20 -6.50 8.22 -3.74
CA PHE A 20 -6.82 7.16 -2.81
C PHE A 20 -7.39 7.75 -1.51
N PRO A 21 -8.37 7.08 -0.89
CA PRO A 21 -8.82 7.48 0.43
C PRO A 21 -7.65 7.30 1.41
N ILE A 22 -7.57 8.18 2.40
CA ILE A 22 -6.59 8.04 3.48
C ILE A 22 -7.06 7.02 4.53
N ASP A 23 -8.25 6.44 4.39
CA ASP A 23 -8.72 5.38 5.26
C ASP A 23 -7.90 4.08 5.04
N PRO A 24 -7.91 3.15 6.01
CA PRO A 24 -7.32 1.83 5.80
C PRO A 24 -7.95 1.12 4.57
N PRO A 25 -7.16 0.32 3.84
CA PRO A 25 -5.76 -0.01 4.07
C PRO A 25 -4.75 1.01 3.52
N PHE A 26 -5.15 1.92 2.62
CA PHE A 26 -4.20 2.78 1.89
C PHE A 26 -3.49 3.81 2.77
N GLY A 27 -4.15 4.32 3.80
CA GLY A 27 -3.52 5.29 4.71
C GLY A 27 -2.56 4.70 5.73
N LEU A 28 -2.39 3.37 5.79
CA LEU A 28 -1.62 2.73 6.86
C LEU A 28 -0.17 3.23 6.92
N VAL A 29 0.52 3.38 5.78
CA VAL A 29 1.91 3.86 5.78
C VAL A 29 1.98 5.34 6.16
N ALA A 30 1.09 6.16 5.62
CA ALA A 30 1.03 7.59 5.93
C ALA A 30 0.72 7.86 7.43
N MET A 31 0.01 6.94 8.07
CA MET A 31 -0.38 7.04 9.48
C MET A 31 0.60 6.35 10.43
N ALA A 32 1.50 5.49 9.94
CA ALA A 32 2.37 4.68 10.78
C ALA A 32 3.35 5.49 11.64
N TRP A 33 3.66 6.76 11.32
CA TRP A 33 4.50 7.65 12.15
C TRP A 33 3.73 8.72 12.91
N ARG A 34 2.39 8.71 12.84
CA ARG A 34 1.55 9.63 13.61
C ARG A 34 1.46 9.18 15.07
N ASP A 35 1.19 10.15 15.94
CA ASP A 35 0.93 9.87 17.34
C ASP A 35 -0.38 9.10 17.55
N ASP A 36 -0.51 8.46 18.70
CA ASP A 36 -1.65 7.60 19.03
C ASP A 36 -2.98 8.36 19.00
N ALA A 37 -3.00 9.65 19.36
CA ALA A 37 -4.22 10.46 19.37
C ALA A 37 -4.71 10.74 17.93
N ALA A 38 -3.78 10.97 16.99
CA ALA A 38 -4.07 11.14 15.58
C ALA A 38 -4.54 9.81 14.95
N VAL A 39 -3.87 8.70 15.25
CA VAL A 39 -4.29 7.34 14.81
C VAL A 39 -5.69 7.01 15.34
N ASP A 40 -5.97 7.29 16.60
CA ASP A 40 -7.28 7.07 17.21
C ASP A 40 -8.38 7.89 16.56
N ARG A 41 -8.11 9.17 16.27
CA ARG A 41 -9.07 10.04 15.58
C ARG A 41 -9.33 9.53 14.17
N TRP A 42 -8.29 9.10 13.46
CA TRP A 42 -8.39 8.56 12.12
C TRP A 42 -9.21 7.28 12.07
N LEU A 43 -8.88 6.27 12.90
CA LEU A 43 -9.63 5.00 12.93
C LEU A 43 -11.09 5.17 13.36
N ARG A 44 -11.40 6.14 14.23
CA ARG A 44 -12.80 6.48 14.57
C ARG A 44 -13.56 7.15 13.43
N GLY A 45 -12.87 7.76 12.48
CA GLY A 45 -13.46 8.43 11.31
C GLY A 45 -13.84 7.49 10.18
N VAL A 46 -13.35 6.25 10.19
CA VAL A 46 -13.59 5.26 9.14
C VAL A 46 -15.08 4.87 9.08
N THR A 47 -15.62 4.82 7.87
CA THR A 47 -17.00 4.43 7.59
C THR A 47 -17.03 3.29 6.55
N PRO A 48 -17.70 2.15 6.82
CA PRO A 48 -18.46 1.83 8.04
C PRO A 48 -17.57 1.74 9.27
N ARG A 49 -18.20 1.89 10.45
CA ARG A 49 -17.47 1.90 11.72
C ARG A 49 -16.76 0.57 11.93
N LEU A 50 -15.45 0.65 12.17
CA LEU A 50 -14.60 -0.52 12.39
C LEU A 50 -15.00 -1.29 13.66
N THR A 51 -14.84 -2.61 13.61
CA THR A 51 -14.93 -3.44 14.82
C THR A 51 -13.68 -3.24 15.68
N ARG A 52 -13.75 -3.67 16.95
CA ARG A 52 -12.57 -3.63 17.83
C ARG A 52 -11.43 -4.50 17.29
N ALA A 53 -11.75 -5.65 16.70
CA ALA A 53 -10.75 -6.54 16.11
C ALA A 53 -10.04 -5.87 14.92
N ASP A 54 -10.78 -5.15 14.06
CA ASP A 54 -10.19 -4.43 12.94
C ASP A 54 -9.27 -3.30 13.43
N ILE A 55 -9.68 -2.57 14.46
CA ILE A 55 -8.85 -1.50 15.08
C ILE A 55 -7.55 -2.09 15.63
N ASP A 56 -7.64 -3.19 16.37
CA ASP A 56 -6.46 -3.85 16.96
C ASP A 56 -5.53 -4.40 15.85
N GLN A 57 -6.10 -4.96 14.78
CA GLN A 57 -5.35 -5.40 13.60
C GLN A 57 -4.65 -4.23 12.90
N TYR A 58 -5.34 -3.12 12.63
CA TYR A 58 -4.70 -1.97 11.98
C TYR A 58 -3.61 -1.37 12.84
N ARG A 59 -3.81 -1.24 14.16
CA ARG A 59 -2.74 -0.78 15.07
C ARG A 59 -1.52 -1.69 15.04
N GLN A 60 -1.74 -2.99 14.99
CA GLN A 60 -0.64 -3.95 14.81
C GLN A 60 0.10 -3.73 13.49
N VAL A 61 -0.61 -3.56 12.37
CA VAL A 61 0.02 -3.28 11.07
C VAL A 61 0.79 -1.95 11.10
N LEU A 62 0.25 -0.89 11.71
CA LEU A 62 0.96 0.39 11.87
C LEU A 62 2.28 0.20 12.64
N ALA A 63 2.28 -0.61 13.71
CA ALA A 63 3.47 -0.91 14.48
C ALA A 63 4.49 -1.72 13.66
N ASP A 64 4.06 -2.72 12.90
CA ASP A 64 4.95 -3.51 12.03
C ASP A 64 5.59 -2.63 10.94
N VAL A 65 4.79 -1.76 10.29
CA VAL A 65 5.27 -0.81 9.28
C VAL A 65 6.27 0.15 9.88
N ARG A 66 5.99 0.71 11.06
CA ARG A 66 6.92 1.61 11.76
C ARG A 66 8.22 0.91 12.12
N ALA A 67 8.14 -0.34 12.59
CA ALA A 67 9.32 -1.12 13.00
C ALA A 67 10.19 -1.52 11.80
N ARG A 68 9.58 -1.85 10.65
CA ARG A 68 10.31 -2.24 9.43
C ARG A 68 10.78 -1.03 8.61
N GLY A 69 10.09 0.11 8.70
CA GLY A 69 10.38 1.31 7.89
C GLY A 69 9.59 1.41 6.59
N TYR A 70 8.91 0.33 6.20
CA TYR A 70 8.03 0.25 5.03
C TYR A 70 6.95 -0.80 5.27
N GLY A 71 5.89 -0.79 4.46
CA GLY A 71 4.90 -1.85 4.46
C GLY A 71 5.04 -2.80 3.27
N ALA A 72 4.58 -4.03 3.45
CA ALA A 72 4.51 -5.06 2.42
C ALA A 72 3.13 -5.72 2.42
N TRP A 73 2.57 -5.94 1.23
CA TRP A 73 1.24 -6.50 1.03
C TRP A 73 1.25 -7.66 0.05
N ARG A 74 0.26 -8.53 0.23
CA ARG A 74 -0.17 -9.51 -0.75
C ARG A 74 -1.67 -9.47 -0.94
N PHE A 75 -2.16 -10.05 -2.03
CA PHE A 75 -3.59 -10.34 -2.19
C PHE A 75 -3.97 -11.62 -1.44
N ASP A 76 -5.15 -11.60 -0.82
CA ASP A 76 -5.77 -12.78 -0.22
C ASP A 76 -6.29 -13.70 -1.32
N GLU A 77 -5.75 -14.92 -1.38
CA GLU A 77 -6.05 -15.95 -2.39
C GLU A 77 -7.55 -16.29 -2.48
N ALA A 78 -8.26 -16.26 -1.33
CA ALA A 78 -9.71 -16.52 -1.29
C ALA A 78 -10.51 -15.45 -2.07
N HIS A 79 -9.97 -14.23 -2.16
CA HIS A 79 -10.65 -13.09 -2.76
C HIS A 79 -10.08 -12.70 -4.14
N ALA A 80 -8.87 -13.16 -4.51
CA ALA A 80 -8.29 -12.95 -5.83
C ALA A 80 -9.14 -13.60 -6.95
N SER A 81 -9.67 -14.80 -6.73
CA SER A 81 -10.56 -15.44 -7.71
C SER A 81 -11.90 -14.71 -7.89
N LEU A 82 -12.41 -14.04 -6.84
CA LEU A 82 -13.57 -13.15 -6.93
C LEU A 82 -13.19 -11.82 -7.58
N HIS A 83 -11.98 -11.33 -7.31
CA HIS A 83 -11.38 -10.17 -7.96
C HIS A 83 -11.47 -10.30 -9.49
N ASP A 84 -10.86 -11.37 -10.01
CA ASP A 84 -10.76 -11.59 -11.45
C ASP A 84 -12.13 -11.84 -12.09
N ARG A 85 -13.05 -12.49 -11.37
CA ARG A 85 -14.42 -12.72 -11.85
C ARG A 85 -15.22 -11.42 -11.99
N VAL A 86 -15.18 -10.54 -11.00
CA VAL A 86 -15.92 -9.27 -11.08
C VAL A 86 -15.22 -8.31 -12.04
N ALA A 87 -13.89 -8.30 -12.09
CA ALA A 87 -13.15 -7.56 -13.12
C ALA A 87 -13.54 -8.02 -14.53
N GLY A 88 -13.63 -9.33 -14.76
CA GLY A 88 -14.10 -9.91 -16.02
C GLY A 88 -15.56 -9.55 -16.34
N ILE A 89 -16.45 -9.54 -15.36
CA ILE A 89 -17.85 -9.09 -15.54
C ILE A 89 -17.88 -7.59 -15.88
N LEU A 90 -17.08 -6.76 -15.22
CA LEU A 90 -17.01 -5.32 -15.50
C LEU A 90 -16.44 -5.04 -16.89
N ALA A 91 -15.47 -5.82 -17.34
CA ALA A 91 -14.96 -5.76 -18.71
C ALA A 91 -16.00 -6.22 -19.75
N SER A 92 -16.96 -7.08 -19.36
CA SER A 92 -18.06 -7.55 -20.23
C SER A 92 -19.28 -6.62 -20.26
N LEU A 93 -19.39 -5.73 -19.28
CA LEU A 93 -20.35 -4.64 -19.28
C LEU A 93 -19.72 -3.46 -20.03
N GLU A 94 -20.51 -2.47 -20.45
CA GLU A 94 -20.01 -1.14 -20.85
C GLU A 94 -20.13 -0.17 -19.65
N PRO A 95 -19.49 -0.41 -18.48
CA PRO A 95 -19.47 0.59 -17.43
C PRO A 95 -18.61 1.75 -17.90
N THR A 96 -19.00 2.97 -17.55
CA THR A 96 -18.06 4.09 -17.70
C THR A 96 -16.75 3.73 -17.01
N ALA A 97 -15.61 4.03 -17.62
CA ALA A 97 -14.28 3.64 -17.10
C ALA A 97 -14.05 4.08 -15.64
N LYS A 98 -14.78 5.10 -15.18
CA LYS A 98 -14.81 5.55 -13.78
C LYS A 98 -15.40 4.50 -12.83
N VAL A 99 -16.54 3.89 -13.18
CA VAL A 99 -17.22 2.90 -12.34
C VAL A 99 -16.39 1.62 -12.24
N ALA A 100 -15.83 1.15 -13.36
CA ALA A 100 -14.91 0.01 -13.36
C ALA A 100 -13.72 0.25 -12.41
N ARG A 101 -13.03 1.39 -12.53
CA ARG A 101 -11.92 1.75 -11.63
C ARG A 101 -12.32 1.84 -10.16
N GLN A 102 -13.49 2.41 -9.85
CA GLN A 102 -13.97 2.49 -8.47
C GLN A 102 -14.21 1.10 -7.88
N LEU A 103 -14.77 0.18 -8.67
CA LEU A 103 -14.98 -1.20 -8.25
C LEU A 103 -13.65 -1.94 -8.09
N THR A 104 -12.72 -1.83 -9.05
CA THR A 104 -11.36 -2.39 -8.91
C THR A 104 -10.70 -1.90 -7.62
N ASN A 105 -10.70 -0.60 -7.36
CA ASN A 105 -10.13 -0.05 -6.12
C ASN A 105 -10.79 -0.62 -4.85
N LEU A 106 -12.12 -0.71 -4.81
CA LEU A 106 -12.85 -1.29 -3.68
C LEU A 106 -12.51 -2.77 -3.50
N MET A 107 -12.30 -3.49 -4.60
CA MET A 107 -11.96 -4.90 -4.58
C MET A 107 -10.52 -5.12 -4.12
N THR A 108 -9.57 -4.33 -4.61
CA THR A 108 -8.20 -4.28 -4.08
C THR A 108 -8.22 -4.01 -2.58
N MET A 109 -9.02 -3.07 -2.08
CA MET A 109 -9.11 -2.79 -0.64
C MET A 109 -9.50 -4.02 0.19
N VAL A 110 -10.46 -4.83 -0.27
CA VAL A 110 -10.94 -5.98 0.50
C VAL A 110 -10.06 -7.22 0.37
N THR A 111 -9.20 -7.28 -0.64
CA THR A 111 -8.28 -8.42 -0.85
C THR A 111 -6.90 -8.19 -0.25
N LEU A 112 -6.55 -6.95 0.15
CA LEU A 112 -5.21 -6.63 0.63
C LEU A 112 -4.93 -7.14 2.05
N ARG A 113 -3.84 -7.88 2.20
CA ARG A 113 -3.32 -8.35 3.48
C ARG A 113 -1.90 -7.85 3.69
N SER A 114 -1.67 -7.18 4.82
CA SER A 114 -0.31 -6.86 5.24
C SER A 114 0.42 -8.15 5.63
N ILE A 115 1.64 -8.30 5.10
CA ILE A 115 2.61 -9.34 5.44
C ILE A 115 3.88 -8.74 6.03
N THR A 116 3.83 -7.46 6.45
CA THR A 116 5.00 -6.70 6.87
C THR A 116 5.74 -7.36 8.03
N ARG A 117 5.01 -7.98 8.96
CA ARG A 117 5.61 -8.72 10.08
C ARG A 117 6.31 -10.02 9.67
N THR A 118 5.80 -10.68 8.63
CA THR A 118 6.19 -12.04 8.24
C THR A 118 6.91 -12.06 6.90
N LEU A 119 7.40 -10.90 6.44
CA LEU A 119 7.96 -10.70 5.11
C LEU A 119 9.12 -11.66 4.81
N GLU A 120 9.94 -12.00 5.81
CA GLU A 120 11.03 -12.97 5.68
C GLU A 120 10.53 -14.32 5.13
N LYS A 121 9.34 -14.73 5.55
CA LYS A 121 8.70 -15.98 5.11
C LYS A 121 7.84 -15.78 3.86
N ASP A 122 7.16 -14.64 3.78
CA ASP A 122 6.12 -14.39 2.79
C ASP A 122 6.63 -13.55 1.59
N LEU A 123 7.94 -13.31 1.47
CA LEU A 123 8.55 -12.58 0.36
C LEU A 123 8.12 -13.12 -1.02
N PRO A 124 8.10 -14.44 -1.28
CA PRO A 124 7.64 -15.00 -2.55
C PRO A 124 6.18 -14.65 -2.90
N ALA A 125 5.35 -14.33 -1.90
CA ALA A 125 3.96 -13.97 -2.08
C ALA A 125 3.73 -12.44 -2.05
N THR A 126 4.79 -11.63 -2.00
CA THR A 126 4.66 -10.18 -1.92
C THR A 126 4.26 -9.61 -3.27
N GLU A 127 3.17 -8.86 -3.29
CA GLU A 127 2.65 -8.20 -4.50
C GLU A 127 3.28 -6.82 -4.68
N PHE A 128 3.36 -6.06 -3.59
CA PHE A 128 4.00 -4.76 -3.58
C PHE A 128 4.46 -4.35 -2.18
N VAL A 129 5.37 -3.39 -2.15
CA VAL A 129 5.78 -2.66 -0.95
C VAL A 129 5.44 -1.19 -1.09
N VAL A 130 5.23 -0.52 0.04
CA VAL A 130 4.96 0.91 0.10
C VAL A 130 5.97 1.54 1.04
N LEU A 131 6.78 2.41 0.46
CA LEU A 131 7.92 3.07 1.06
C LEU A 131 7.56 4.53 1.39
N PRO A 132 7.58 4.95 2.66
CA PRO A 132 7.38 6.34 3.02
C PRO A 132 8.61 7.18 2.68
N ILE A 133 8.39 8.38 2.15
CA ILE A 133 9.40 9.42 2.00
C ILE A 133 9.10 10.51 3.02
N PHE A 134 10.03 10.70 3.96
CA PHE A 134 9.85 11.59 5.09
C PHE A 134 10.14 13.04 4.72
N GLY A 135 9.28 13.94 5.19
CA GLY A 135 9.54 15.36 5.19
C GLY A 135 10.48 15.79 6.32
N ARG A 136 10.74 17.10 6.39
CA ARG A 136 11.61 17.70 7.44
C ARG A 136 11.07 17.52 8.86
N THR A 137 9.80 17.18 9.00
CA THR A 137 9.12 16.99 10.29
C THR A 137 9.22 15.55 10.81
N GLY A 138 9.91 14.66 10.09
CA GLY A 138 9.95 13.23 10.42
C GLY A 138 8.63 12.50 10.15
N GLN A 139 7.73 13.11 9.39
CA GLN A 139 6.46 12.53 8.97
C GLN A 139 6.51 12.18 7.47
N PRO A 140 5.86 11.09 7.03
CA PRO A 140 5.71 10.81 5.61
C PRO A 140 4.98 11.96 4.91
N GLU A 141 5.58 12.52 3.86
CA GLU A 141 4.97 13.52 2.97
C GLU A 141 4.61 12.90 1.61
N TYR A 142 5.39 11.91 1.19
CA TYR A 142 5.12 11.10 0.00
C TYR A 142 5.24 9.61 0.32
N GLN A 143 4.74 8.78 -0.59
CA GLN A 143 4.92 7.34 -0.53
C GLN A 143 5.16 6.80 -1.95
N ILE A 144 5.97 5.75 -2.04
CA ILE A 144 6.26 5.06 -3.29
C ILE A 144 5.72 3.65 -3.17
N GLU A 145 4.87 3.26 -4.11
CA GLU A 145 4.38 1.89 -4.24
C GLU A 145 5.20 1.16 -5.30
N ILE A 146 5.75 0.01 -4.95
CA ILE A 146 6.64 -0.77 -5.82
C ILE A 146 6.07 -2.17 -5.96
N HIS A 147 5.56 -2.48 -7.16
CA HIS A 147 5.04 -3.81 -7.49
C HIS A 147 6.18 -4.80 -7.79
N ILE A 148 6.12 -5.98 -7.17
CA ILE A 148 7.15 -7.01 -7.27
C ILE A 148 6.68 -8.10 -8.24
N ARG A 149 7.19 -8.08 -9.47
CA ARG A 149 6.75 -9.00 -10.55
C ARG A 149 7.40 -10.39 -10.50
N ARG A 150 8.60 -10.51 -9.89
CA ARG A 150 9.36 -11.77 -9.81
C ARG A 150 9.90 -11.95 -8.38
N PRO A 151 9.03 -12.13 -7.39
CA PRO A 151 9.44 -12.21 -5.99
C PRO A 151 10.37 -13.42 -5.72
N ASP A 152 10.27 -14.50 -6.50
CA ASP A 152 11.12 -15.69 -6.36
C ASP A 152 12.62 -15.47 -6.65
N ALA A 153 12.96 -14.40 -7.37
CA ALA A 153 14.33 -14.05 -7.72
C ALA A 153 14.89 -12.90 -6.85
N LEU A 154 14.07 -12.36 -5.95
CA LEU A 154 14.41 -11.23 -5.09
C LEU A 154 14.75 -11.73 -3.69
N THR A 155 15.93 -11.40 -3.19
CA THR A 155 16.25 -11.63 -1.78
C THR A 155 15.76 -10.47 -0.92
N LEU A 156 15.51 -10.74 0.37
CA LEU A 156 15.11 -9.71 1.32
C LEU A 156 16.17 -8.61 1.48
N ASP A 157 17.45 -8.99 1.43
CA ASP A 157 18.56 -8.04 1.55
C ASP A 157 18.63 -7.10 0.35
N GLU A 158 18.49 -7.63 -0.87
CA GLU A 158 18.42 -6.80 -2.09
C GLU A 158 17.24 -5.82 -2.04
N LEU A 159 16.08 -6.28 -1.58
CA LEU A 159 14.92 -5.42 -1.38
C LEU A 159 15.22 -4.31 -0.38
N ASN A 160 15.74 -4.65 0.80
CA ASN A 160 16.04 -3.68 1.85
C ASN A 160 17.08 -2.64 1.40
N ILE A 161 18.13 -3.06 0.68
CA ILE A 161 19.13 -2.16 0.11
C ILE A 161 18.48 -1.20 -0.89
N ALA A 162 17.67 -1.71 -1.82
CA ALA A 162 17.00 -0.88 -2.81
C ALA A 162 16.06 0.16 -2.17
N LEU A 163 15.29 -0.26 -1.15
CA LEU A 163 14.37 0.62 -0.43
C LEU A 163 15.11 1.70 0.37
N THR A 164 16.21 1.33 1.05
CA THR A 164 17.03 2.28 1.81
C THR A 164 17.64 3.33 0.88
N ASN A 165 18.24 2.89 -0.23
CA ASN A 165 18.81 3.81 -1.22
C ASN A 165 17.75 4.78 -1.77
N ALA A 166 16.54 4.29 -2.09
CA ALA A 166 15.45 5.13 -2.57
C ALA A 166 14.97 6.14 -1.51
N GLN A 167 14.91 5.75 -0.22
CA GLN A 167 14.58 6.69 0.86
C GLN A 167 15.65 7.77 1.01
N ASP A 168 16.92 7.36 0.99
CA ASP A 168 18.05 8.27 1.16
C ASP A 168 18.13 9.27 0.01
N GLU A 169 17.93 8.85 -1.24
CA GLU A 169 17.96 9.74 -2.41
C GLU A 169 16.82 10.76 -2.45
N LEU A 170 15.65 10.40 -1.89
CA LEU A 170 14.43 11.22 -1.98
C LEU A 170 14.12 11.99 -0.69
N ALA A 171 14.89 11.76 0.37
CA ALA A 171 14.77 12.53 1.60
C ALA A 171 15.19 14.01 1.37
N PRO A 172 14.52 14.98 2.03
CA PRO A 172 14.90 16.39 1.94
C PRO A 172 16.36 16.59 2.36
N GLY A 173 17.19 17.08 1.43
CA GLY A 173 18.63 17.34 1.66
C GLY A 173 19.59 16.31 1.06
N ALA A 174 19.07 15.31 0.34
CA ALA A 174 19.85 14.22 -0.26
C ALA A 174 20.68 14.56 -1.52
N SER A 175 20.62 15.78 -2.06
CA SER A 175 21.43 16.15 -3.24
C SER A 175 22.41 17.27 -2.94
N ALA A 176 23.67 16.88 -2.69
CA ALA A 176 24.87 17.40 -3.36
C ALA A 176 26.15 16.71 -2.81
N HIS A 177 26.54 15.57 -3.37
CA HIS A 177 27.94 15.15 -3.45
C HIS A 177 28.21 14.41 -4.77
#